data_AF-A0A150GQB4-F1
#
_entry.id   AF-A0A150GQB4-F1
#
_cell.length_a   1.000
_cell.length_b   1.000
_cell.length_c   1.000
_cell.angle_alpha   90.00
_cell.angle_beta   90.00
_cell.angle_gamma   90.00
#
_symmetry.space_group_name_H-M   'P 1'
#
loop_
_entity.id
_entity.type
_entity.pdbx_description
1 polymer ?
#
loop_
_entity_poly.entity_id
_entity_poly.type
_entity_poly.pdbx_seq_one_letter_code
_entity_poly.pdbx_strand_id
1 'polypeptide(L)'
;MLYCTPAPPRPAPATPNLQTGIVNATGRGAANNLVGDPVKKPKVMKVKKCSKQSDIAWVPPKGAPRWVIAYYNQTPAPVIATTDGIILYTLNRGNLVPPIKEISILVQPAKAGAPVVEAFMAVGADLKGIACPGPTRFGLSFAQPPAGMTVEELSASTIKGVKIQLNDTSVVRKYELAHIAGVGLALTQPDK
;
A
#
# COMPACT_ATOMS: atom_id res chain seq x y z
N MET A 1 51.29 14.30 -15.01
CA MET A 1 50.53 13.68 -13.89
C MET A 1 49.11 14.19 -14.00
N LEU A 2 48.16 13.33 -14.40
CA LEU A 2 46.74 13.68 -14.50
C LEU A 2 46.09 13.34 -13.16
N TYR A 3 45.63 14.35 -12.43
CA TYR A 3 44.88 14.17 -11.19
C TYR A 3 43.44 13.84 -11.53
N CYS A 4 43.01 12.59 -11.29
CA CYS A 4 41.59 12.25 -11.26
C CYS A 4 40.98 12.82 -9.98
N THR A 5 40.18 13.87 -10.10
CA THR A 5 39.28 14.29 -9.02
C THR A 5 38.17 13.25 -8.85
N PRO A 6 37.90 12.76 -7.63
CA PRO A 6 36.83 11.81 -7.39
C PRO A 6 35.46 12.42 -7.74
N ALA A 7 34.61 11.61 -8.38
CA ALA A 7 33.26 12.02 -8.74
C ALA A 7 32.48 12.42 -7.47
N PRO A 8 31.68 13.50 -7.52
CA PRO A 8 30.89 13.93 -6.37
C PRO A 8 29.91 12.82 -5.93
N PRO A 9 29.64 12.70 -4.62
CA PRO A 9 28.70 11.71 -4.11
C PRO A 9 27.33 11.91 -4.76
N ARG A 10 26.78 10.82 -5.33
CA ARG A 10 25.47 10.80 -5.96
C ARG A 10 24.41 11.26 -4.95
N PRO A 11 23.52 12.21 -5.29
CA PRO A 11 22.44 12.62 -4.40
C PRO A 11 21.59 11.43 -3.98
N ALA A 12 21.20 11.35 -2.70
CA ALA A 12 20.29 10.34 -2.22
C ALA A 12 18.97 10.38 -3.04
N PRO A 13 18.37 9.23 -3.38
CA PRO A 13 17.08 9.20 -4.07
C PRO A 13 16.05 10.03 -3.31
N ALA A 14 15.48 11.03 -3.96
CA ALA A 14 14.37 11.80 -3.39
C ALA A 14 13.21 10.84 -3.13
N THR A 15 12.83 10.66 -1.86
CA THR A 15 11.63 9.91 -1.49
C THR A 15 10.43 10.77 -1.90
N PRO A 16 9.56 10.31 -2.83
CA PRO A 16 8.36 11.04 -3.19
C PRO A 16 7.57 11.38 -1.93
N ASN A 17 7.11 12.63 -1.81
CA ASN A 17 6.16 12.99 -0.76
C ASN A 17 4.84 12.26 -1.04
N LEU A 18 4.66 11.09 -0.41
CA LEU A 18 3.38 10.38 -0.40
C LEU A 18 2.35 11.24 0.34
N GLN A 19 1.58 12.04 -0.41
CA GLN A 19 0.37 12.67 0.09
C GLN A 19 -0.79 11.68 -0.08
N THR A 20 -1.28 11.23 1.05
CA THR A 20 -2.37 10.26 1.19
C THR A 20 -3.53 10.94 1.92
N GLY A 21 -4.78 10.70 1.53
CA GLY A 21 -5.94 11.33 2.17
C GLY A 21 -7.27 10.68 1.77
N ILE A 22 -8.21 10.72 2.72
CA ILE A 22 -9.51 10.00 2.81
C ILE A 22 -9.33 8.48 2.95
N VAL A 23 -9.97 7.91 3.97
CA VAL A 23 -9.97 6.46 4.23
C VAL A 23 -11.40 6.01 4.39
N ASN A 24 -11.86 5.15 3.49
CA ASN A 24 -13.12 4.44 3.66
C ASN A 24 -12.81 3.09 4.30
N ALA A 25 -13.33 2.82 5.49
CA ALA A 25 -13.12 1.57 6.20
C ALA A 25 -14.43 1.05 6.78
N THR A 26 -14.64 -0.26 6.70
CA THR A 26 -15.69 -0.90 7.51
C THR A 26 -15.19 -1.03 8.94
N GLY A 27 -15.47 -0.05 9.79
CA GLY A 27 -15.36 -0.17 11.24
C GLY A 27 -14.51 0.87 11.98
N ARG A 28 -14.67 0.91 13.31
CA ARG A 28 -13.89 1.76 14.24
C ARG A 28 -12.46 1.22 14.41
N GLY A 29 -11.59 1.55 13.46
CA GLY A 29 -10.14 1.46 13.55
C GLY A 29 -9.54 2.80 13.12
N ALA A 30 -8.32 3.14 13.59
CA ALA A 30 -7.66 4.39 13.22
C ALA A 30 -7.17 4.32 11.76
N ALA A 31 -8.09 4.36 10.81
CA ALA A 31 -7.84 4.23 9.39
C ALA A 31 -6.95 5.38 8.89
N ASN A 32 -7.05 6.56 9.52
CA ASN A 32 -6.10 7.66 9.39
C ASN A 32 -4.63 7.28 9.66
N ASN A 33 -4.37 6.28 10.53
CA ASN A 33 -3.01 5.81 10.78
C ASN A 33 -2.43 5.00 9.62
N LEU A 34 -3.27 4.47 8.71
CA LEU A 34 -2.84 3.71 7.52
C LEU A 34 -2.22 4.61 6.44
N VAL A 35 -2.59 5.89 6.45
CA VAL A 35 -2.32 6.88 5.41
C VAL A 35 -0.98 7.54 5.66
N GLY A 36 -0.11 7.58 4.65
CA GLY A 36 1.14 8.34 4.63
C GLY A 36 2.37 7.45 4.73
N ASP A 37 3.53 7.99 4.36
CA ASP A 37 4.80 7.29 4.41
C ASP A 37 5.11 6.81 5.86
N PRO A 38 5.12 5.49 6.12
CA PRO A 38 5.38 4.95 7.45
C PRO A 38 6.79 5.30 7.95
N VAL A 39 7.76 5.54 7.05
CA VAL A 39 9.12 5.95 7.43
C VAL A 39 9.14 7.36 8.02
N LYS A 40 8.18 8.21 7.62
CA LYS A 40 8.01 9.56 8.15
C LYS A 40 7.20 9.59 9.45
N LYS A 41 6.80 8.44 10.01
CA LYS A 41 6.05 8.34 11.28
C LYS A 41 6.99 7.88 12.41
N PRO A 42 7.50 8.78 13.28
CA PRO A 42 8.52 8.41 14.28
C PRO A 42 8.07 7.30 15.22
N LYS A 43 6.78 7.25 15.59
CA LYS A 43 6.26 6.18 16.45
C LYS A 43 6.28 4.80 15.78
N VAL A 44 6.02 4.74 14.47
CA VAL A 44 6.09 3.50 13.67
C VAL A 44 7.53 3.01 13.61
N MET A 45 8.49 3.90 13.35
CA MET A 45 9.91 3.55 13.21
C MET A 45 10.60 3.13 14.52
N LYS A 46 10.02 3.47 15.67
CA LYS A 46 10.46 3.02 16.99
C LYS A 46 10.07 1.56 17.29
N VAL A 47 9.12 0.98 16.55
CA VAL A 47 8.69 -0.41 16.77
C VAL A 47 9.74 -1.37 16.22
N LYS A 48 10.43 -2.09 17.11
CA LYS A 48 11.50 -3.05 16.73
C LYS A 48 11.06 -4.52 16.72
N LYS A 49 9.88 -4.82 17.28
CA LYS A 49 9.34 -6.18 17.37
C LYS A 49 7.92 -6.23 16.82
N CYS A 50 7.58 -7.33 16.16
CA CYS A 50 6.23 -7.58 15.66
C CYS A 50 5.30 -7.68 16.87
N SER A 51 4.45 -6.69 17.06
CA SER A 51 3.72 -6.50 18.30
C SER A 51 2.45 -5.68 18.08
N LYS A 52 1.54 -5.75 19.06
CA LYS A 52 0.26 -5.06 19.03
C LYS A 52 0.51 -3.55 19.19
N GLN A 53 0.14 -2.78 18.18
CA GLN A 53 0.35 -1.33 18.11
C GLN A 53 -0.94 -0.63 17.65
N SER A 54 -1.99 -0.63 18.47
CA SER A 54 -3.32 -0.15 18.06
C SER A 54 -3.44 1.38 18.00
N ASP A 55 -2.54 2.10 18.67
CA ASP A 55 -2.49 3.56 18.74
C ASP A 55 -1.88 4.20 17.48
N ILE A 56 -1.04 3.45 16.75
CA ILE A 56 -0.28 3.94 15.58
C ILE A 56 -0.50 3.12 14.31
N ALA A 57 -1.44 2.17 14.33
CA ALA A 57 -1.83 1.38 13.18
C ALA A 57 -3.34 1.38 13.00
N TRP A 58 -3.77 1.13 11.77
CA TRP A 58 -5.12 0.66 11.52
C TRP A 58 -5.26 -0.79 11.99
N VAL A 59 -6.32 -1.04 12.76
CA VAL A 59 -6.73 -2.37 13.21
C VAL A 59 -8.21 -2.52 12.85
N PRO A 60 -8.60 -3.52 12.03
CA PRO A 60 -9.98 -3.69 11.64
C PRO A 60 -10.89 -4.07 12.81
N PRO A 61 -12.22 -3.99 12.64
CA PRO A 61 -13.15 -4.53 13.62
C PRO A 61 -13.05 -6.05 13.71
N LYS A 62 -13.53 -6.61 14.84
CA LYS A 62 -13.61 -8.05 15.05
C LYS A 62 -14.62 -8.74 14.12
N GLY A 63 -15.71 -8.06 13.75
CA GLY A 63 -16.71 -8.59 12.81
C GLY A 63 -16.20 -8.54 11.37
N ALA A 64 -16.68 -9.46 10.53
CA ALA A 64 -16.57 -9.37 9.07
C ALA A 64 -17.74 -8.55 8.49
N PRO A 65 -17.60 -7.95 7.28
CA PRO A 65 -16.40 -7.90 6.44
C PRO A 65 -15.35 -6.88 6.93
N ARG A 66 -14.07 -7.16 6.66
CA ARG A 66 -12.94 -6.33 7.11
C ARG A 66 -12.14 -5.80 5.93
N TRP A 67 -12.39 -4.54 5.56
CA TRP A 67 -11.59 -3.89 4.53
C TRP A 67 -11.35 -2.41 4.82
N VAL A 68 -10.34 -1.88 4.15
CA VAL A 68 -9.99 -0.47 4.15
C VAL A 68 -9.51 -0.05 2.77
N ILE A 69 -9.88 1.16 2.36
CA ILE A 69 -9.37 1.81 1.15
C ILE A 69 -8.58 3.04 1.57
N ALA A 70 -7.30 3.08 1.24
CA ALA A 70 -6.47 4.27 1.34
C ALA A 70 -6.46 4.99 -0.01
N TYR A 71 -7.00 6.21 -0.07
CA TYR A 71 -7.00 7.01 -1.28
C TYR A 71 -5.72 7.87 -1.39
N TYR A 72 -5.30 8.10 -2.64
CA TYR A 72 -4.16 8.94 -2.99
C TYR A 72 -4.66 10.20 -3.69
N ASN A 73 -4.25 11.36 -3.19
CA ASN A 73 -4.62 12.66 -3.75
C ASN A 73 -3.39 13.56 -3.92
N GLN A 74 -2.29 12.98 -4.39
CA GLN A 74 -1.05 13.69 -4.66
C GLN A 74 -1.06 14.29 -6.07
N THR A 75 -0.29 15.37 -6.26
CA THR A 75 -0.05 16.00 -7.58
C THR A 75 1.46 15.98 -7.87
N PRO A 76 1.90 15.45 -9.04
CA PRO A 76 1.10 14.78 -10.07
C PRO A 76 0.45 13.49 -9.56
N ALA A 77 -0.71 13.14 -10.11
CA ALA A 77 -1.41 11.92 -9.73
C ALA A 77 -0.61 10.69 -10.18
N PRO A 78 -0.50 9.64 -9.35
CA PRO A 78 0.22 8.43 -9.72
C PRO A 78 -0.53 7.71 -10.84
N VAL A 79 0.18 7.29 -11.87
CA VAL A 79 -0.35 6.42 -12.93
C VAL A 79 0.27 5.03 -12.84
N ILE A 80 -0.40 4.04 -13.43
CA ILE A 80 0.06 2.66 -13.42
C ILE A 80 1.45 2.53 -14.07
N ALA A 81 1.68 3.21 -15.20
CA ALA A 81 2.94 3.20 -15.93
C ALA A 81 4.18 3.58 -15.11
N THR A 82 4.01 4.39 -14.05
CA THR A 82 5.10 4.91 -13.21
C THR A 82 5.09 4.30 -11.80
N THR A 83 4.36 3.21 -11.61
CA THR A 83 4.20 2.56 -10.30
C THR A 83 4.70 1.13 -10.39
N ASP A 84 5.77 0.83 -9.66
CA ASP A 84 6.36 -0.50 -9.65
C ASP A 84 5.67 -1.46 -8.65
N GLY A 85 4.97 -0.91 -7.64
CA GLY A 85 4.55 -1.71 -6.51
C GLY A 85 3.68 -1.00 -5.47
N ILE A 86 3.10 -1.81 -4.58
CA ILE A 86 2.48 -1.36 -3.33
C ILE A 86 3.45 -1.66 -2.19
N ILE A 87 3.57 -0.74 -1.24
CA ILE A 87 4.32 -0.94 -0.01
C ILE A 87 3.32 -1.00 1.14
N LEU A 88 3.33 -2.10 1.88
CA LEU A 88 2.52 -2.28 3.08
C LEU A 88 3.42 -2.35 4.31
N TYR A 89 3.14 -1.55 5.33
CA TYR A 89 3.88 -1.58 6.58
C TYR A 89 3.06 -2.24 7.68
N THR A 90 3.49 -3.44 8.08
CA THR A 90 2.78 -4.24 9.08
C THR A 90 3.51 -4.17 10.42
N LEU A 91 2.78 -3.92 11.50
CA LEU A 91 3.32 -3.91 12.88
C LEU A 91 2.95 -5.17 13.67
N ASN A 92 1.85 -5.82 13.30
CA ASN A 92 1.41 -7.11 13.84
C ASN A 92 0.77 -7.93 12.72
N ARG A 93 1.11 -9.22 12.59
CA ARG A 93 0.44 -10.11 11.62
C ARG A 93 -0.91 -10.64 12.13
N GLY A 94 -1.11 -10.64 13.45
CA GLY A 94 -2.23 -11.35 14.05
C GLY A 94 -2.09 -12.87 13.93
N ASN A 95 -3.22 -13.58 14.08
CA ASN A 95 -3.30 -15.04 14.05
C ASN A 95 -4.11 -15.57 12.86
N LEU A 96 -4.67 -14.67 12.04
CA LEU A 96 -5.38 -15.05 10.83
C LEU A 96 -4.41 -15.68 9.80
N VAL A 97 -4.86 -16.77 9.16
CA VAL A 97 -4.08 -17.48 8.13
C VAL A 97 -4.93 -17.62 6.86
N PRO A 98 -4.63 -16.87 5.77
CA PRO A 98 -3.71 -15.74 5.73
C PRO A 98 -4.28 -14.51 6.47
N PRO A 99 -3.41 -13.58 6.93
CA PRO A 99 -3.87 -12.40 7.65
C PRO A 99 -4.55 -11.36 6.76
N ILE A 100 -4.11 -11.29 5.51
CA ILE A 100 -4.67 -10.47 4.44
C ILE A 100 -5.19 -11.44 3.38
N LYS A 101 -6.42 -11.22 2.92
CA LYS A 101 -7.06 -12.01 1.87
C LYS A 101 -6.69 -11.47 0.49
N GLU A 102 -6.68 -10.14 0.36
CA GLU A 102 -6.53 -9.47 -0.92
C GLU A 102 -6.01 -8.04 -0.73
N ILE A 103 -5.13 -7.60 -1.63
CA ILE A 103 -4.75 -6.19 -1.78
C ILE A 103 -5.01 -5.80 -3.23
N SER A 104 -5.83 -4.77 -3.43
CA SER A 104 -6.27 -4.34 -4.75
C SER A 104 -6.00 -2.88 -5.03
N ILE A 105 -5.55 -2.55 -6.24
CA ILE A 105 -5.42 -1.15 -6.67
C ILE A 105 -6.73 -0.70 -7.29
N LEU A 106 -7.17 0.48 -6.84
CA LEU A 106 -8.28 1.22 -7.43
C LEU A 106 -7.72 2.21 -8.44
N VAL A 107 -8.11 2.08 -9.70
CA VAL A 107 -7.68 2.96 -10.79
C VAL A 107 -8.86 3.67 -11.41
N GLN A 108 -8.66 4.90 -11.89
CA GLN A 108 -9.59 5.59 -12.75
C GLN A 108 -9.01 5.60 -14.18
N PRO A 109 -9.74 5.07 -15.17
CA PRO A 109 -9.33 5.13 -16.57
C PRO A 109 -9.15 6.58 -17.02
N ALA A 110 -8.23 6.83 -17.96
CA ALA A 110 -7.98 8.17 -18.51
C ALA A 110 -9.15 8.74 -19.34
N LYS A 111 -10.20 7.95 -19.56
CA LYS A 111 -11.43 8.35 -20.23
C LYS A 111 -12.28 9.22 -19.28
N ALA A 112 -12.70 10.39 -19.76
CA ALA A 112 -13.54 11.30 -19.00
C ALA A 112 -14.81 10.60 -18.47
N GLY A 113 -15.10 10.77 -17.18
CA GLY A 113 -16.27 10.17 -16.52
C GLY A 113 -16.18 8.66 -16.28
N ALA A 114 -15.05 8.01 -16.58
CA ALA A 114 -14.91 6.59 -16.33
C ALA A 114 -14.96 6.26 -14.82
N PRO A 115 -15.63 5.17 -14.42
CA PRO A 115 -15.72 4.77 -13.03
C PRO A 115 -14.37 4.28 -12.51
N VAL A 116 -14.19 4.33 -11.19
CA VAL A 116 -13.05 3.69 -10.54
C VAL A 116 -13.24 2.17 -10.57
N VAL A 117 -12.22 1.45 -11.02
CA VAL A 117 -12.21 -0.01 -11.16
C VAL A 117 -11.06 -0.63 -10.36
N GLU A 118 -11.24 -1.87 -9.88
CA GLU A 118 -10.16 -2.64 -9.26
C GLU A 118 -9.33 -3.29 -10.38
N ALA A 119 -8.01 -3.02 -10.44
CA ALA A 119 -7.17 -3.44 -11.56
C ALA A 119 -5.98 -4.33 -11.20
N PHE A 120 -5.54 -4.31 -9.95
CA PHE A 120 -4.50 -5.21 -9.43
C PHE A 120 -5.09 -6.03 -8.28
N MET A 121 -4.64 -7.26 -8.12
CA MET A 121 -4.98 -8.12 -7.00
C MET A 121 -3.76 -8.93 -6.57
N ALA A 122 -3.14 -8.59 -5.43
CA ALA A 122 -2.22 -9.50 -4.75
C ALA A 122 -3.05 -10.46 -3.89
N VAL A 123 -2.94 -11.75 -4.17
CA VAL A 123 -3.71 -12.81 -3.50
C VAL A 123 -2.83 -14.03 -3.21
N GLY A 124 -3.27 -14.89 -2.29
CA GLY A 124 -2.68 -16.22 -2.11
C GLY A 124 -1.18 -16.21 -1.82
N ALA A 125 -0.37 -16.67 -2.78
CA ALA A 125 1.08 -16.80 -2.64
C ALA A 125 1.79 -15.45 -2.50
N ASP A 126 1.30 -14.39 -3.14
CA ASP A 126 1.90 -13.04 -3.08
C ASP A 126 1.81 -12.45 -1.67
N LEU A 127 0.85 -12.92 -0.88
CA LEU A 127 0.64 -12.51 0.50
C LEU A 127 1.40 -13.39 1.51
N LYS A 128 2.19 -14.37 1.04
CA LYS A 128 3.11 -15.12 1.90
C LYS A 128 4.34 -14.26 2.21
N GLY A 129 4.81 -14.30 3.46
CA GLY A 129 6.05 -13.64 3.84
C GLY A 129 5.94 -12.15 4.17
N ILE A 130 4.75 -11.66 4.53
CA ILE A 130 4.58 -10.27 5.01
C ILE A 130 5.54 -9.98 6.17
N ALA A 131 6.47 -9.04 5.96
CA ALA A 131 7.42 -8.59 6.96
C ALA A 131 6.71 -8.04 8.20
N CYS A 132 7.26 -8.28 9.39
CA CYS A 132 6.71 -7.76 10.63
C CYS A 132 7.78 -7.65 11.73
N PRO A 133 8.00 -6.48 12.34
CA PRO A 133 7.51 -5.19 11.87
C PRO A 133 8.27 -4.81 10.60
N GLY A 134 7.61 -4.18 9.62
CA GLY A 134 8.34 -3.64 8.48
C GLY A 134 7.55 -3.53 7.18
N PRO A 135 8.20 -2.97 6.14
CA PRO A 135 7.62 -2.85 4.82
C PRO A 135 7.66 -4.20 4.10
N THR A 136 6.57 -4.52 3.41
CA THR A 136 6.48 -5.58 2.40
C THR A 136 6.15 -4.91 1.08
N ARG A 137 6.93 -5.20 0.02
CA ARG A 137 6.68 -4.70 -1.32
C ARG A 137 5.94 -5.77 -2.12
N PHE A 138 4.83 -5.40 -2.71
CA PHE A 138 4.09 -6.20 -3.68
C PHE A 138 4.33 -5.59 -5.04
N GLY A 139 5.01 -6.31 -5.93
CA GLY A 139 5.21 -5.86 -7.31
C GLY A 139 3.87 -5.80 -8.04
N LEU A 140 3.69 -4.79 -8.88
CA LEU A 140 2.52 -4.74 -9.76
C LEU A 140 2.77 -5.64 -10.97
N SER A 141 1.97 -6.70 -11.06
CA SER A 141 1.88 -7.56 -12.23
C SER A 141 0.43 -7.55 -12.68
N PHE A 142 0.20 -7.03 -13.88
CA PHE A 142 -1.11 -7.01 -14.53
C PHE A 142 -1.15 -8.14 -15.53
N ALA A 143 -1.40 -9.36 -15.04
CA ALA A 143 -1.52 -10.51 -15.93
C ALA A 143 -2.69 -10.32 -16.91
N GLN A 144 -3.75 -9.65 -16.48
CA GLN A 144 -4.91 -9.29 -17.29
C GLN A 144 -5.48 -7.93 -16.84
N PRO A 145 -5.78 -7.00 -17.76
CA PRO A 145 -6.50 -5.78 -17.41
C PRO A 145 -7.95 -6.07 -17.02
N PRO A 146 -8.62 -5.16 -16.29
CA PRO A 146 -10.05 -5.24 -16.04
C PRO A 146 -10.86 -5.46 -17.33
N ALA A 147 -12.01 -6.12 -17.21
CA ALA A 147 -12.90 -6.34 -18.34
C ALA A 147 -13.27 -5.01 -19.02
N GLY A 148 -13.09 -4.94 -20.34
CA GLY A 148 -13.37 -3.74 -21.13
C GLY A 148 -12.27 -2.66 -21.07
N MET A 149 -11.07 -2.99 -20.60
CA MET A 149 -9.90 -2.12 -20.59
C MET A 149 -8.73 -2.75 -21.35
N THR A 150 -8.05 -1.99 -22.20
CA THR A 150 -6.79 -2.45 -22.82
C THR A 150 -5.60 -2.31 -21.87
N VAL A 151 -4.48 -2.95 -22.20
CA VAL A 151 -3.23 -2.81 -21.41
C VAL A 151 -2.73 -1.36 -21.44
N GLU A 152 -2.86 -0.68 -22.58
CA GLU A 152 -2.49 0.72 -22.76
C GLU A 152 -3.37 1.65 -21.93
N GLU A 153 -4.68 1.43 -21.94
CA GLU A 153 -5.63 2.17 -21.11
C GLU A 153 -5.35 1.97 -19.62
N LEU A 154 -5.03 0.74 -19.22
CA LEU A 154 -4.64 0.43 -17.84
C LEU A 154 -3.35 1.15 -17.46
N SER A 155 -2.33 1.10 -18.31
CA SER A 155 -1.04 1.76 -18.10
C SER A 155 -1.19 3.28 -17.91
N ALA A 156 -2.07 3.91 -18.69
CA ALA A 156 -2.40 5.33 -18.57
C ALA A 156 -3.39 5.67 -17.43
N SER A 157 -3.96 4.67 -16.76
CA SER A 157 -4.95 4.89 -15.70
C SER A 157 -4.33 5.51 -14.46
N THR A 158 -5.07 6.44 -13.84
CA THR A 158 -4.66 7.10 -12.60
C THR A 158 -4.99 6.22 -11.41
N ILE A 159 -4.03 5.97 -10.55
CA ILE A 159 -4.25 5.26 -9.28
C ILE A 159 -4.97 6.19 -8.30
N LYS A 160 -6.16 5.76 -7.86
CA LYS A 160 -6.97 6.47 -6.87
C LYS A 160 -6.79 5.96 -5.46
N GLY A 161 -6.45 4.69 -5.29
CA GLY A 161 -6.29 4.11 -3.96
C GLY A 161 -5.81 2.68 -3.96
N VAL A 162 -5.56 2.17 -2.75
CA VAL A 162 -5.33 0.75 -2.47
C VAL A 162 -6.39 0.27 -1.48
N LYS A 163 -7.09 -0.80 -1.85
CA LYS A 163 -7.99 -1.56 -1.00
C LYS A 163 -7.21 -2.70 -0.36
N ILE A 164 -7.36 -2.89 0.94
CA ILE A 164 -6.82 -4.02 1.68
C ILE A 164 -8.00 -4.75 2.31
N GLN A 165 -8.15 -6.03 2.02
CA GLN A 165 -9.17 -6.89 2.59
C GLN A 165 -8.52 -7.99 3.43
N LEU A 166 -8.95 -8.13 4.68
CA LEU A 166 -8.52 -9.22 5.55
C LEU A 166 -9.39 -10.46 5.34
N ASN A 167 -8.91 -11.60 5.82
CA ASN A 167 -9.71 -12.81 5.91
C ASN A 167 -10.94 -12.57 6.81
N ASP A 168 -12.08 -13.17 6.46
CA ASP A 168 -13.37 -13.03 7.14
C ASP A 168 -13.55 -14.01 8.32
N THR A 169 -12.55 -14.84 8.61
CA THR A 169 -12.56 -15.78 9.75
C THR A 169 -12.82 -15.04 11.06
N SER A 170 -13.71 -15.58 11.89
CA SER A 170 -14.06 -14.96 13.18
C SER A 170 -12.84 -14.82 14.08
N VAL A 171 -12.75 -13.72 14.81
CA VAL A 171 -11.71 -13.47 15.82
C VAL A 171 -12.34 -13.12 17.14
N VAL A 172 -11.76 -13.62 18.23
CA VAL A 172 -12.25 -13.35 19.59
C VAL A 172 -11.70 -12.01 20.07
N ARG A 173 -10.43 -11.73 19.75
CA ARG A 173 -9.66 -10.62 20.27
C ARG A 173 -9.07 -9.77 19.14
N LYS A 174 -9.07 -8.44 19.29
CA LYS A 174 -8.58 -7.52 18.25
C LYS A 174 -7.13 -7.77 17.83
N TYR A 175 -6.30 -8.28 18.72
CA TYR A 175 -4.89 -8.52 18.42
C TYR A 175 -4.63 -9.71 17.51
N GLU A 176 -5.64 -10.53 17.27
CA GLU A 176 -5.59 -11.64 16.30
C GLU A 176 -5.71 -11.11 14.87
N LEU A 177 -6.02 -9.83 14.70
CA LEU A 177 -6.05 -9.13 13.42
C LEU A 177 -4.70 -8.49 13.12
N ALA A 178 -4.46 -8.22 11.84
CA ALA A 178 -3.29 -7.46 11.42
C ALA A 178 -3.36 -6.01 11.92
N HIS A 179 -2.20 -5.45 12.26
CA HIS A 179 -2.04 -4.02 12.55
C HIS A 179 -1.21 -3.41 11.42
N ILE A 180 -1.84 -2.55 10.63
CA ILE A 180 -1.23 -1.97 9.43
C ILE A 180 -0.99 -0.48 9.65
N ALA A 181 0.27 -0.05 9.65
CA ALA A 181 0.69 1.32 9.95
C ALA A 181 0.89 2.19 8.71
N GLY A 182 0.87 1.59 7.52
CA GLY A 182 1.13 2.31 6.29
C GLY A 182 0.73 1.50 5.08
N VAL A 183 0.16 2.16 4.09
CA VAL A 183 0.12 1.69 2.71
C VAL A 183 0.57 2.82 1.80
N GLY A 184 1.38 2.48 0.81
CA GLY A 184 1.91 3.44 -0.15
C GLY A 184 2.21 2.81 -1.51
N LEU A 185 2.64 3.64 -2.43
CA LEU A 185 3.04 3.26 -3.79
C LEU A 185 4.56 3.37 -3.92
N ALA A 186 5.18 2.36 -4.52
CA ALA A 186 6.54 2.43 -5.00
C ALA A 186 6.51 3.02 -6.42
N LEU A 187 6.97 4.26 -6.57
CA LEU A 187 7.03 4.93 -7.87
C LEU A 187 8.40 4.70 -8.52
N THR A 188 8.41 4.42 -9.82
CA THR A 188 9.64 4.40 -10.62
C THR A 188 10.16 5.84 -10.68
N GLN A 189 11.41 6.08 -10.32
CA GLN A 189 12.00 7.39 -10.57
C GLN A 189 12.21 7.55 -12.08
N PRO A 190 11.83 8.68 -12.69
CA PRO A 190 12.24 8.94 -14.06
C PRO A 190 13.77 9.01 -14.08
N ASP A 191 14.38 8.21 -14.95
CA ASP A 191 15.81 8.29 -15.23
C ASP A 191 16.13 9.76 -15.58
N LYS A 192 17.00 10.38 -14.78
CA LYS A 192 17.47 11.76 -14.99
C LYS A 192 18.69 11.79 -15.87
#